data_AF-A0A937N7H6-F1
#
_entry.id   AF-A0A937N7H6-F1
#
_cell.length_a   1.000
_cell.length_b   1.000
_cell.length_c   1.000
_cell.angle_alpha   90.00
_cell.angle_beta   90.00
_cell.angle_gamma   90.00
#
_symmetry.space_group_name_H-M   'P 1'
#
loop_
_entity.id
_entity.type
_entity.pdbx_description
1 polymer ?
#
loop_
_entity_poly.entity_id
_entity_poly.type
_entity_poly.pdbx_seq_one_letter_code
_entity_poly.pdbx_strand_id
1 'polypeptide(L)'
;MQVALISLASLFFSTAGSTEQSDAVYKIDFGPPERVAEGYTSLPVVGGDTRFLWMGTELGVRDRGGDDKLNGDFVFGREGEFLLGLDNGDYEVEITCGDLGYAQGPFNVLTQGQPVVEGLRTPKGQFVTRQFAVAVRDECISLKFIAAEDAPFFAVTSMIVRGKKQQRDHRVWPDAPAESIPTLAELEAVGDCDPRRTLQLYCDWLVENRRKDGFFCRNSAEWYRSSYPIRTLLAGYDIFGRKAYLDAATVCLDKLVTEQLPNAAWSSGFRNKPVAERTEAEIHKAVTGTTNTADVGCISTCLAVAYPYVDDARKKTYRNALKRYAEEYAAQWQLPSGGFTNGRWAGRDMTTPYSVATGTQGMSFCSLYAITGDRKYLEIAERATNFLLDNWQEDGRPIHHHHSEDTTQVLDLTEAEDQGNLFYYHEAILWVWHWTKDEALKEKIRTVYTRHIKGTEGLLRNRENGVWWSLGRAWGNAKTGAMPLVLIEYDRSMCDAPDVREAVRRCTVFLTHPDFAKRIGVMCEPSMPWGLHSMQATGFAGLLLAELVKPGVTFLTQYRAAIR
;
A
#
# COMPACT_ATOMS: atom_id res chain seq x y z
N MET A 1 63.80 -5.82 71.90
CA MET A 1 64.54 -6.92 71.28
C MET A 1 63.53 -7.77 70.51
N GLN A 2 63.68 -7.80 69.18
CA GLN A 2 63.22 -8.80 68.19
C GLN A 2 61.75 -9.31 68.14
N VAL A 3 61.02 -8.79 67.13
CA VAL A 3 60.40 -9.48 65.96
C VAL A 3 59.99 -10.95 66.07
N ALA A 4 58.71 -11.23 65.74
CA ALA A 4 58.30 -12.33 64.85
C ALA A 4 56.92 -12.05 64.20
N LEU A 5 56.91 -12.03 62.85
CA LEU A 5 55.74 -12.07 61.97
C LEU A 5 54.99 -13.41 62.09
N ILE A 6 53.67 -13.46 61.79
CA ILE A 6 53.03 -14.47 60.92
C ILE A 6 51.67 -13.93 60.39
N SER A 7 51.62 -13.83 59.05
CA SER A 7 50.52 -13.84 58.06
C SER A 7 49.06 -13.52 58.45
N LEU A 8 48.52 -12.46 57.83
CA LEU A 8 47.09 -12.31 57.54
C LEU A 8 46.72 -13.17 56.31
N ALA A 9 45.77 -14.09 56.46
CA ALA A 9 45.05 -14.69 55.35
C ALA A 9 43.65 -14.05 55.27
N SER A 10 43.42 -13.30 54.19
CA SER A 10 42.13 -12.72 53.83
C SER A 10 41.18 -13.81 53.35
N LEU A 11 40.13 -14.09 54.11
CA LEU A 11 38.97 -14.86 53.64
C LEU A 11 38.10 -13.95 52.76
N PHE A 12 38.32 -14.01 51.45
CA PHE A 12 37.34 -13.55 50.47
C PHE A 12 36.21 -14.58 50.43
N PHE A 13 35.04 -14.23 50.99
CA PHE A 13 33.80 -14.88 50.61
C PHE A 13 33.46 -14.43 49.18
N SER A 14 33.79 -15.26 48.21
CA SER A 14 33.18 -15.20 46.88
C SER A 14 31.74 -15.69 47.03
N THR A 15 30.79 -14.76 47.13
CA THR A 15 29.41 -15.07 46.77
C THR A 15 29.39 -15.25 45.26
N ALA A 16 29.49 -16.49 44.82
CA ALA A 16 29.11 -16.88 43.48
C ALA A 16 27.64 -16.51 43.30
N GLY A 17 27.39 -15.33 42.71
CA GLY A 17 26.08 -15.02 42.16
C GLY A 17 25.80 -16.07 41.10
N SER A 18 24.82 -16.93 41.35
CA SER A 18 24.18 -17.69 40.31
C SER A 18 23.68 -16.69 39.27
N THR A 19 24.34 -16.62 38.11
CA THR A 19 23.73 -16.07 36.91
C THR A 19 22.53 -16.95 36.59
N GLU A 20 21.35 -16.57 37.10
CA GLU A 20 20.10 -16.96 36.44
C GLU A 20 20.27 -16.57 34.98
N GLN A 21 20.37 -17.57 34.11
CA GLN A 21 20.34 -17.36 32.68
C GLN A 21 18.93 -16.84 32.37
N SER A 22 18.76 -15.52 32.31
CA SER A 22 17.46 -14.91 32.10
C SER A 22 16.90 -15.40 30.77
N ASP A 23 15.67 -15.91 30.78
CA ASP A 23 14.99 -16.36 29.56
C ASP A 23 14.97 -15.25 28.50
N ALA A 24 15.04 -15.65 27.23
CA ALA A 24 14.91 -14.70 26.12
C ALA A 24 13.52 -14.07 26.15
N VAL A 25 13.47 -12.74 26.25
CA VAL A 25 12.22 -11.97 26.11
C VAL A 25 11.83 -11.77 24.66
N TYR A 26 12.82 -11.67 23.77
CA TYR A 26 12.60 -11.63 22.33
C TYR A 26 13.62 -12.50 21.61
N LYS A 27 13.14 -13.21 20.59
CA LYS A 27 13.93 -13.92 19.58
C LYS A 27 13.45 -13.44 18.23
N ILE A 28 14.28 -12.70 17.52
CA ILE A 28 13.93 -12.02 16.27
C ILE A 28 14.69 -12.67 15.13
N ASP A 29 13.95 -12.97 14.08
CA ASP A 29 14.45 -13.44 12.80
C ASP A 29 14.25 -12.33 11.76
N PHE A 30 15.37 -11.79 11.26
CA PHE A 30 15.39 -10.70 10.31
C PHE A 30 15.35 -11.28 8.90
N GLY A 31 14.16 -11.37 8.32
CA GLY A 31 13.97 -12.01 7.02
C GLY A 31 12.56 -11.80 6.50
N PRO A 32 12.24 -12.33 5.32
CA PRO A 32 10.87 -12.31 4.84
C PRO A 32 9.96 -13.23 5.70
N PRO A 33 8.69 -12.86 5.90
CA PRO A 33 7.79 -13.53 6.85
C PRO A 33 7.53 -15.02 6.55
N GLU A 34 7.66 -15.43 5.29
CA GLU A 34 7.51 -16.81 4.84
C GLU A 34 8.63 -17.78 5.26
N ARG A 35 9.76 -17.27 5.80
CA ARG A 35 10.97 -18.07 6.06
C ARG A 35 11.38 -18.17 7.53
N VAL A 36 10.56 -17.68 8.44
CA VAL A 36 10.85 -17.61 9.88
C VAL A 36 11.29 -18.95 10.50
N ALA A 37 12.37 -18.91 11.28
CA ALA A 37 12.86 -19.99 12.10
C ALA A 37 11.91 -20.32 13.27
N GLU A 38 11.85 -21.60 13.65
CA GLU A 38 10.98 -22.04 14.74
C GLU A 38 11.35 -21.37 16.07
N GLY A 39 10.34 -20.80 16.75
CA GLY A 39 10.52 -20.11 18.02
C GLY A 39 11.03 -18.66 17.92
N TYR A 40 11.12 -18.10 16.70
CA TYR A 40 11.45 -16.70 16.45
C TYR A 40 10.26 -15.90 15.93
N THR A 41 10.27 -14.59 16.19
CA THR A 41 9.37 -13.60 15.61
C THR A 41 9.98 -13.07 14.32
N SER A 42 9.25 -13.18 13.21
CA SER A 42 9.70 -12.62 11.92
C SER A 42 9.58 -11.10 11.89
N LEU A 43 10.66 -10.42 11.51
CA LEU A 43 10.69 -8.97 11.34
C LEU A 43 11.43 -8.56 10.06
N PRO A 44 10.70 -8.39 8.93
CA PRO A 44 11.26 -7.74 7.75
C PRO A 44 11.48 -6.23 7.98
N VAL A 45 12.17 -5.55 7.06
CA VAL A 45 12.39 -4.08 7.10
C VAL A 45 11.07 -3.30 7.21
N VAL A 46 9.99 -3.79 6.60
CA VAL A 46 8.66 -3.19 6.65
C VAL A 46 7.73 -4.15 7.39
N GLY A 47 7.50 -3.89 8.68
CA GLY A 47 6.58 -4.63 9.54
C GLY A 47 5.37 -3.80 9.95
N GLY A 48 4.31 -4.48 10.40
CA GLY A 48 3.11 -3.85 10.97
C GLY A 48 3.10 -3.74 12.49
N ASP A 49 4.04 -4.40 13.18
CA ASP A 49 4.09 -4.47 14.64
C ASP A 49 4.77 -3.22 15.22
N THR A 50 3.98 -2.43 15.94
CA THR A 50 4.36 -1.14 16.51
C THR A 50 5.42 -1.22 17.61
N ARG A 51 5.82 -2.42 18.04
CA ARG A 51 6.94 -2.63 18.98
C ARG A 51 8.29 -2.64 18.29
N PHE A 52 8.33 -2.72 16.96
CA PHE A 52 9.56 -2.83 16.19
C PHE A 52 9.61 -1.82 15.05
N LEU A 53 10.79 -1.28 14.75
CA LEU A 53 10.95 -0.35 13.63
C LEU A 53 12.35 -0.47 13.02
N TRP A 54 12.42 -0.56 11.70
CA TRP A 54 13.64 -0.27 10.95
C TRP A 54 13.57 1.14 10.36
N MET A 55 14.62 1.93 10.56
CA MET A 55 14.84 3.24 9.94
C MET A 55 16.09 3.20 9.06
N GLY A 56 16.00 3.71 7.83
CA GLY A 56 17.13 3.77 6.90
C GLY A 56 16.66 3.95 5.44
N THR A 57 17.52 4.49 4.59
CA THR A 57 17.17 4.83 3.19
C THR A 57 17.58 3.78 2.16
N GLU A 58 18.33 2.75 2.55
CA GLU A 58 18.85 1.69 1.66
C GLU A 58 18.79 0.30 2.32
N LEU A 59 17.69 0.02 3.02
CA LEU A 59 17.46 -1.27 3.65
C LEU A 59 16.78 -2.23 2.69
N GLY A 60 17.30 -3.46 2.63
CA GLY A 60 16.74 -4.56 1.86
C GLY A 60 16.59 -5.81 2.71
N VAL A 61 15.74 -6.71 2.23
CA VAL A 61 15.60 -8.07 2.75
C VAL A 61 16.12 -9.03 1.68
N ARG A 62 16.79 -10.11 2.08
CA ARG A 62 17.25 -11.16 1.17
C ARG A 62 16.96 -12.53 1.77
N ASP A 63 16.44 -13.43 0.95
CA ASP A 63 16.41 -14.86 1.22
C ASP A 63 17.36 -15.57 0.26
N ARG A 64 18.20 -16.46 0.80
CA ARG A 64 19.16 -17.31 0.08
C ARG A 64 18.70 -18.77 0.02
N GLY A 65 17.56 -19.09 0.63
CA GLY A 65 17.04 -20.46 0.75
C GLY A 65 17.86 -21.31 1.74
N GLY A 66 17.68 -22.62 1.66
CA GLY A 66 18.36 -23.59 2.52
C GLY A 66 17.57 -24.00 3.77
N ASP A 67 18.05 -25.06 4.41
CA ASP A 67 17.41 -25.71 5.57
C ASP A 67 17.59 -24.93 6.87
N ASP A 68 18.71 -24.21 7.00
CA ASP A 68 18.93 -23.28 8.11
C ASP A 68 18.15 -21.99 7.82
N LYS A 69 16.93 -21.94 8.33
CA LYS A 69 16.04 -20.78 8.18
C LYS A 69 16.65 -19.51 8.77
N LEU A 70 17.22 -19.58 9.98
CA LEU A 70 17.70 -18.43 10.74
C LEU A 70 18.92 -17.73 10.09
N ASN A 71 19.69 -18.45 9.29
CA ASN A 71 20.86 -17.91 8.57
C ASN A 71 20.66 -17.91 7.05
N GLY A 72 19.48 -18.34 6.58
CA GLY A 72 19.12 -18.38 5.18
C GLY A 72 18.66 -17.02 4.66
N ASP A 73 18.20 -16.14 5.53
CA ASP A 73 17.73 -14.79 5.22
C ASP A 73 18.32 -13.74 6.17
N PHE A 74 18.21 -12.47 5.77
CA PHE A 74 18.74 -11.32 6.51
C PHE A 74 18.14 -9.99 6.05
N VAL A 75 18.26 -8.99 6.91
CA VAL A 75 18.18 -7.56 6.57
C VAL A 75 19.58 -7.03 6.27
N PHE A 76 19.73 -6.23 5.21
CA PHE A 76 21.01 -5.63 4.82
C PHE A 76 20.87 -4.17 4.39
N GLY A 77 21.97 -3.42 4.45
CA GLY A 77 22.05 -2.06 3.92
C GLY A 77 23.40 -1.39 4.19
N ARG A 78 23.52 -0.10 3.83
CA ARG A 78 24.70 0.71 4.23
C ARG A 78 24.56 1.28 5.63
N GLU A 79 23.38 1.79 5.94
CA GLU A 79 23.06 2.36 7.25
C GLU A 79 21.61 2.01 7.59
N GLY A 80 21.39 1.59 8.83
CA GLY A 80 20.07 1.24 9.34
C GLY A 80 20.03 1.31 10.85
N GLU A 81 18.91 1.73 11.42
CA GLU A 81 18.65 1.69 12.85
C GLU A 81 17.42 0.85 13.13
N PHE A 82 17.58 -0.17 13.97
CA PHE A 82 16.51 -1.00 14.47
C PHE A 82 16.10 -0.53 15.86
N LEU A 83 14.81 -0.31 16.07
CA LEU A 83 14.21 0.02 17.36
C LEU A 83 13.35 -1.14 17.85
N LEU A 84 13.39 -1.41 19.16
CA LEU A 84 12.51 -2.38 19.83
C LEU A 84 12.01 -1.82 21.17
N GLY A 85 10.69 -1.80 21.37
CA GLY A 85 10.07 -1.30 22.59
C GLY A 85 10.18 -2.29 23.74
N LEU A 86 10.72 -1.85 24.87
CA LEU A 86 10.98 -2.67 26.05
C LEU A 86 10.66 -1.93 27.35
N ASP A 87 10.34 -2.65 28.43
CA ASP A 87 10.42 -2.07 29.77
C ASP A 87 11.83 -1.50 30.05
N ASN A 88 11.90 -0.46 30.87
CA ASN A 88 13.18 0.03 31.36
C ASN A 88 13.92 -1.04 32.18
N GLY A 89 15.18 -1.29 31.85
CA GLY A 89 15.95 -2.36 32.46
C GLY A 89 17.32 -2.52 31.82
N ASP A 90 18.08 -3.48 32.33
CA ASP A 90 19.37 -3.89 31.76
C ASP A 90 19.16 -5.22 31.04
N TYR A 91 19.63 -5.28 29.80
CA TYR A 91 19.43 -6.40 28.88
C TYR A 91 20.76 -6.89 28.34
N GLU A 92 20.83 -8.18 28.05
CA GLU A 92 21.87 -8.76 27.19
C GLU A 92 21.28 -8.94 25.79
N VAL A 93 22.00 -8.42 24.80
CA VAL A 93 21.60 -8.49 23.39
C VAL A 93 22.63 -9.31 22.65
N GLU A 94 22.14 -10.28 21.89
CA GLU A 94 22.90 -11.12 20.99
C GLU A 94 22.45 -10.85 19.56
N ILE A 95 23.36 -10.51 18.65
CA ILE A 95 23.07 -10.38 17.22
C ILE A 95 23.87 -11.41 16.44
N THR A 96 23.29 -11.96 15.38
CA THR A 96 23.98 -12.79 14.40
C THR A 96 24.00 -12.09 13.05
N CYS A 97 25.17 -12.09 12.41
CA CYS A 97 25.40 -11.40 11.15
C CYS A 97 26.08 -12.32 10.13
N GLY A 98 25.72 -12.22 8.86
CA GLY A 98 26.33 -12.99 7.77
C GLY A 98 25.48 -13.06 6.50
N ASP A 99 26.05 -13.64 5.45
CA ASP A 99 25.35 -13.96 4.19
C ASP A 99 25.98 -15.23 3.57
N LEU A 100 25.14 -16.18 3.14
CA LEU A 100 25.58 -17.38 2.42
C LEU A 100 26.25 -17.07 1.07
N GLY A 101 25.79 -16.01 0.40
CA GLY A 101 26.19 -15.66 -0.96
C GLY A 101 27.45 -14.80 -1.06
N TYR A 102 27.69 -13.91 -0.08
CA TYR A 102 28.70 -12.84 -0.17
C TYR A 102 29.37 -12.59 1.19
N ALA A 103 30.57 -12.02 1.15
CA ALA A 103 31.20 -11.47 2.35
C ALA A 103 30.59 -10.10 2.66
N GLN A 104 30.47 -9.76 3.95
CA GLN A 104 29.87 -8.51 4.43
C GLN A 104 30.83 -7.73 5.34
N GLY A 105 30.59 -6.42 5.45
CA GLY A 105 31.40 -5.48 6.23
C GLY A 105 32.76 -5.10 5.62
N PRO A 106 33.57 -4.28 6.31
CA PRO A 106 33.44 -3.93 7.72
C PRO A 106 32.24 -3.01 8.00
N PHE A 107 31.55 -3.25 9.11
CA PHE A 107 30.51 -2.37 9.63
C PHE A 107 30.56 -2.29 11.16
N ASN A 108 30.01 -1.21 11.71
CA ASN A 108 29.89 -0.98 13.14
C ASN A 108 28.45 -1.18 13.60
N VAL A 109 28.29 -1.54 14.87
CA VAL A 109 27.01 -1.58 15.57
C VAL A 109 27.10 -0.65 16.77
N LEU A 110 26.16 0.27 16.87
CA LEU A 110 25.98 1.16 17.98
C LEU A 110 24.66 0.83 18.68
N THR A 111 24.61 0.97 19.99
CA THR A 111 23.38 0.93 20.77
C THR A 111 23.31 2.14 21.66
N GLN A 112 22.14 2.78 21.76
CA GLN A 112 21.96 4.00 22.55
C GLN A 112 23.00 5.09 22.21
N GLY A 113 23.35 5.18 20.92
CA GLY A 113 24.37 6.10 20.41
C GLY A 113 25.84 5.73 20.72
N GLN A 114 26.10 4.61 21.40
CA GLN A 114 27.46 4.17 21.76
C GLN A 114 27.90 2.94 20.93
N PRO A 115 29.15 2.90 20.43
CA PRO A 115 29.65 1.72 19.70
C PRO A 115 29.78 0.51 20.63
N VAL A 116 29.24 -0.62 20.20
CA VAL A 116 29.31 -1.92 20.91
C VAL A 116 29.98 -3.01 20.08
N VAL A 117 30.00 -2.86 18.75
CA VAL A 117 30.79 -3.69 17.84
C VAL A 117 31.43 -2.79 16.81
N GLU A 118 32.74 -2.92 16.62
CA GLU A 118 33.50 -2.14 15.64
C GLU A 118 34.16 -3.05 14.61
N GLY A 119 34.10 -2.64 13.34
CA GLY A 119 34.81 -3.28 12.23
C GLY A 119 34.39 -4.73 11.96
N LEU A 120 33.13 -5.10 12.22
CA LEU A 120 32.63 -6.45 12.05
C LEU A 120 32.68 -6.87 10.58
N ARG A 121 33.29 -8.02 10.31
CA ARG A 121 33.40 -8.64 8.99
C ARG A 121 32.88 -10.07 9.06
N THR A 122 32.14 -10.48 8.03
CA THR A 122 31.67 -11.85 7.91
C THR A 122 32.09 -12.40 6.54
N PRO A 123 32.94 -13.45 6.49
CA PRO A 123 33.25 -14.11 5.23
C PRO A 123 32.01 -14.71 4.57
N LYS A 124 32.05 -14.92 3.25
CA LYS A 124 30.99 -15.62 2.51
C LYS A 124 30.70 -16.99 3.15
N GLY A 125 29.43 -17.26 3.44
CA GLY A 125 29.00 -18.54 4.02
C GLY A 125 29.31 -18.68 5.51
N GLN A 126 29.78 -17.63 6.19
CA GLN A 126 30.07 -17.65 7.61
C GLN A 126 29.22 -16.62 8.35
N PHE A 127 28.81 -17.01 9.55
CA PHE A 127 27.98 -16.20 10.43
C PHE A 127 28.74 -15.91 11.72
N VAL A 128 28.61 -14.67 12.20
CA VAL A 128 29.32 -14.19 13.37
C VAL A 128 28.31 -13.65 14.36
N THR A 129 28.36 -14.17 15.58
CA THR A 129 27.50 -13.74 16.70
C THR A 129 28.26 -12.79 17.62
N ARG A 130 27.59 -11.74 18.09
CA ARG A 130 28.12 -10.78 19.06
C ARG A 130 27.11 -10.55 20.16
N GLN A 131 27.61 -10.53 21.39
CA GLN A 131 26.82 -10.27 22.60
C GLN A 131 27.33 -9.00 23.26
N PHE A 132 26.42 -8.16 23.74
CA PHE A 132 26.72 -6.94 24.48
C PHE A 132 25.58 -6.57 25.41
N ALA A 133 25.90 -5.83 26.48
CA ALA A 133 24.91 -5.34 27.43
C ALA A 133 24.32 -4.00 26.97
N VAL A 134 23.03 -3.81 27.22
CA VAL A 134 22.30 -2.57 26.90
C VAL A 134 21.46 -2.13 28.08
N ALA A 135 21.60 -0.88 28.48
CA ALA A 135 20.75 -0.23 29.47
C ALA A 135 19.61 0.52 28.75
N VAL A 136 18.37 0.06 28.92
CA VAL A 136 17.16 0.70 28.40
C VAL A 136 16.59 1.62 29.48
N ARG A 137 16.37 2.90 29.13
CA ARG A 137 15.93 3.95 30.07
C ARG A 137 14.75 4.79 29.55
N ASP A 138 14.45 4.67 28.26
CA ASP A 138 13.44 5.38 27.49
C ASP A 138 12.43 4.42 26.84
N GLU A 139 12.26 3.24 27.43
CA GLU A 139 11.36 2.18 26.99
C GLU A 139 11.64 1.64 25.57
N CYS A 140 12.87 1.85 25.06
CA CYS A 140 13.27 1.45 23.72
C CYS A 140 14.74 1.03 23.69
N ILE A 141 15.07 -0.03 22.94
CA ILE A 141 16.45 -0.28 22.50
C ILE A 141 16.62 0.22 21.08
N SER A 142 17.71 0.95 20.82
CA SER A 142 18.18 1.24 19.46
C SER A 142 19.44 0.46 19.11
N LEU A 143 19.49 -0.06 17.88
CA LEU A 143 20.64 -0.73 17.28
C LEU A 143 20.92 -0.14 15.91
N LYS A 144 21.96 0.67 15.82
CA LYS A 144 22.37 1.33 14.58
C LYS A 144 23.53 0.58 13.94
N PHE A 145 23.33 0.14 12.71
CA PHE A 145 24.30 -0.55 11.86
C PHE A 145 24.84 0.43 10.82
N ILE A 146 26.17 0.52 10.70
CA ILE A 146 26.83 1.47 9.79
C ILE A 146 27.99 0.77 9.06
N ALA A 147 27.82 0.52 7.76
CA ALA A 147 28.89 0.04 6.89
C ALA A 147 29.90 1.14 6.59
N ALA A 148 31.18 0.78 6.45
CA ALA A 148 32.21 1.74 6.06
C ALA A 148 31.98 2.24 4.61
N GLU A 149 32.53 3.42 4.29
CA GLU A 149 32.23 4.18 3.06
C GLU A 149 32.46 3.42 1.74
N ASP A 150 33.31 2.38 1.74
CA ASP A 150 33.58 1.49 0.60
C ASP A 150 33.39 -0.01 0.91
N ALA A 151 32.73 -0.32 2.02
CA ALA A 151 32.45 -1.70 2.40
C ALA A 151 31.20 -2.26 1.70
N PRO A 152 31.14 -3.58 1.48
CA PRO A 152 29.89 -4.31 1.39
C PRO A 152 28.93 -3.95 2.54
N PHE A 153 27.64 -4.20 2.32
CA PHE A 153 26.58 -3.91 3.28
C PHE A 153 26.82 -4.56 4.66
N PHE A 154 26.13 -4.06 5.69
CA PHE A 154 25.87 -4.91 6.85
C PHE A 154 24.84 -5.97 6.48
N ALA A 155 24.86 -7.12 7.14
CA ALA A 155 23.81 -8.13 7.03
C ALA A 155 23.55 -8.74 8.41
N VAL A 156 22.34 -8.56 8.93
CA VAL A 156 21.91 -9.09 10.23
C VAL A 156 20.82 -10.13 10.00
N THR A 157 21.02 -11.32 10.55
CA THR A 157 20.12 -12.47 10.38
C THR A 157 19.18 -12.60 11.57
N SER A 158 19.69 -12.45 12.79
CA SER A 158 18.87 -12.62 14.00
C SER A 158 19.33 -11.75 15.16
N MET A 159 18.42 -11.57 16.11
CA MET A 159 18.69 -10.96 17.40
C MET A 159 17.98 -11.71 18.53
N ILE A 160 18.66 -11.90 19.65
CA ILE A 160 18.07 -12.40 20.90
C ILE A 160 18.26 -11.34 21.97
N VAL A 161 17.20 -11.04 22.69
CA VAL A 161 17.23 -10.13 23.85
C VAL A 161 16.89 -10.92 25.09
N ARG A 162 17.78 -10.89 26.08
CA ARG A 162 17.64 -11.56 27.37
C ARG A 162 17.58 -10.52 28.48
N GLY A 163 16.66 -10.70 29.41
CA GLY A 163 16.47 -9.77 30.52
C GLY A 163 15.14 -10.00 31.23
N LYS A 164 14.66 -9.00 31.96
CA LYS A 164 13.38 -9.10 32.68
C LYS A 164 12.21 -9.25 31.71
N LYS A 165 11.28 -10.15 32.06
CA LYS A 165 10.01 -10.34 31.36
C LYS A 165 9.24 -9.03 31.25
N GLN A 166 8.72 -8.77 30.06
CA GLN A 166 7.94 -7.57 29.74
C GLN A 166 6.61 -7.58 30.51
N GLN A 167 6.27 -6.46 31.14
CA GLN A 167 5.01 -6.25 31.86
C GLN A 167 3.91 -5.70 30.95
N ARG A 168 4.29 -5.02 29.87
CA ARG A 168 3.40 -4.51 28.83
C ARG A 168 4.12 -4.45 27.49
N ASP A 169 3.35 -4.36 26.41
CA ASP A 169 3.89 -4.04 25.09
C ASP A 169 4.19 -2.53 25.01
N HIS A 170 5.37 -2.19 24.52
CA HIS A 170 5.79 -0.80 24.30
C HIS A 170 5.87 -0.51 22.82
N ARG A 171 5.20 0.56 22.39
CA ARG A 171 5.28 1.01 20.99
C ARG A 171 6.53 1.86 20.83
N VAL A 172 7.37 1.54 19.86
CA VAL A 172 8.54 2.38 19.50
C VAL A 172 8.11 3.72 18.91
N TRP A 173 6.84 3.85 18.55
CA TRP A 173 6.23 5.12 18.18
C TRP A 173 4.88 5.30 18.88
N PRO A 174 4.74 6.26 19.82
CA PRO A 174 3.45 6.58 20.43
C PRO A 174 2.38 6.97 19.40
N ASP A 175 2.78 7.63 18.30
CA ASP A 175 1.87 8.07 17.24
C ASP A 175 1.55 6.99 16.19
N ALA A 176 2.08 5.77 16.33
CA ALA A 176 1.75 4.70 15.40
C ALA A 176 0.24 4.37 15.50
N PRO A 177 -0.45 4.16 14.36
CA PRO A 177 -1.85 3.80 14.36
C PRO A 177 -2.09 2.49 15.12
N ALA A 178 -3.24 2.35 15.77
CA ALA A 178 -3.62 1.09 16.38
C ALA A 178 -3.80 -0.02 15.32
N GLU A 179 -3.39 -1.24 15.67
CA GLU A 179 -3.39 -2.43 14.80
C GLU A 179 -4.70 -3.24 14.85
N SER A 180 -5.74 -2.73 15.51
CA SER A 180 -7.05 -3.39 15.60
C SER A 180 -8.17 -2.52 15.01
N ILE A 181 -9.30 -3.11 14.63
CA ILE A 181 -10.50 -2.34 14.29
C ILE A 181 -11.20 -1.91 15.59
N PRO A 182 -11.69 -0.64 15.70
CA PRO A 182 -12.38 -0.21 16.91
C PRO A 182 -13.65 -1.05 17.13
N THR A 183 -13.99 -1.26 18.39
CA THR A 183 -15.25 -1.87 18.78
C THR A 183 -16.42 -0.97 18.40
N LEU A 184 -17.62 -1.55 18.32
CA LEU A 184 -18.83 -0.77 18.05
C LEU A 184 -19.06 0.31 19.12
N ALA A 185 -18.78 0.01 20.39
CA ALA A 185 -18.91 0.97 21.49
C ALA A 185 -17.94 2.15 21.36
N GLU A 186 -16.68 1.90 20.99
CA GLU A 186 -15.70 2.97 20.73
C GLU A 186 -16.14 3.84 19.54
N LEU A 187 -16.68 3.23 18.49
CA LEU A 187 -17.19 3.96 17.32
C LEU A 187 -18.43 4.82 17.67
N GLU A 188 -19.34 4.28 18.46
CA GLU A 188 -20.55 5.00 18.90
C GLU A 188 -20.24 6.15 19.87
N ALA A 189 -19.18 6.04 20.67
CA ALA A 189 -18.73 7.09 21.58
C ALA A 189 -18.22 8.37 20.88
N VAL A 190 -17.79 8.27 19.61
CA VAL A 190 -17.32 9.42 18.82
C VAL A 190 -18.45 10.40 18.47
N GLY A 191 -19.68 9.91 18.26
CA GLY A 191 -20.83 10.73 17.88
C GLY A 191 -20.88 11.12 16.40
N ASP A 192 -21.46 12.29 16.10
CA ASP A 192 -21.70 12.76 14.74
C ASP A 192 -20.40 13.12 14.00
N CYS A 193 -20.40 12.88 12.68
CA CYS A 193 -19.27 13.17 11.80
C CYS A 193 -19.62 14.19 10.71
N ASP A 194 -18.61 14.91 10.23
CA ASP A 194 -18.75 15.86 9.12
C ASP A 194 -17.90 15.40 7.92
N PRO A 195 -18.46 14.54 7.04
CA PRO A 195 -17.73 14.06 5.86
C PRO A 195 -17.33 15.20 4.91
N ARG A 196 -18.04 16.33 4.90
CA ARG A 196 -17.68 17.50 4.09
C ARG A 196 -16.42 18.16 4.63
N ARG A 197 -16.34 18.39 5.94
CA ARG A 197 -15.14 18.93 6.58
C ARG A 197 -13.95 17.98 6.48
N THR A 198 -14.16 16.68 6.72
CA THR A 198 -13.08 15.68 6.60
C THR A 198 -12.54 15.60 5.18
N LEU A 199 -13.41 15.62 4.16
CA LEU A 199 -12.95 15.64 2.77
C LEU A 199 -12.05 16.85 2.49
N GLN A 200 -12.41 18.04 2.98
CA GLN A 200 -11.58 19.23 2.83
C GLN A 200 -10.21 19.05 3.47
N LEU A 201 -10.14 18.47 4.69
CA LEU A 201 -8.87 18.15 5.35
C LEU A 201 -8.02 17.17 4.53
N TYR A 202 -8.65 16.15 3.91
CA TYR A 202 -7.95 15.18 3.07
C TYR A 202 -7.38 15.85 1.83
N CYS A 203 -8.16 16.72 1.17
CA CYS A 203 -7.68 17.49 0.04
C CYS A 203 -6.52 18.43 0.41
N ASP A 204 -6.64 19.17 1.52
CA ASP A 204 -5.59 20.07 2.01
C ASP A 204 -4.30 19.29 2.30
N TRP A 205 -4.41 18.16 3.01
CA TRP A 205 -3.26 17.31 3.32
C TRP A 205 -2.59 16.70 2.08
N LEU A 206 -3.38 16.25 1.08
CA LEU A 206 -2.85 15.73 -0.18
C LEU A 206 -2.07 16.80 -0.96
N VAL A 207 -2.54 18.05 -0.95
CA VAL A 207 -1.82 19.18 -1.53
C VAL A 207 -0.50 19.40 -0.78
N GLU A 208 -0.51 19.45 0.54
CA GLU A 208 0.68 19.74 1.35
C GLU A 208 1.75 18.65 1.27
N ASN A 209 1.35 17.37 1.14
CA ASN A 209 2.28 16.24 1.25
C ASN A 209 2.82 15.70 -0.09
N ARG A 210 2.36 16.25 -1.23
CA ARG A 210 2.88 15.88 -2.56
C ARG A 210 4.38 16.20 -2.70
N ARG A 211 5.04 15.55 -3.66
CA ARG A 211 6.44 15.83 -3.99
C ARG A 211 6.59 17.20 -4.63
N LYS A 212 7.80 17.76 -4.53
CA LYS A 212 8.16 19.04 -5.18
C LYS A 212 7.99 19.01 -6.70
N ASP A 213 8.13 17.84 -7.33
CA ASP A 213 7.90 17.64 -8.76
C ASP A 213 6.43 17.47 -9.15
N GLY A 214 5.49 17.60 -8.20
CA GLY A 214 4.05 17.50 -8.42
C GLY A 214 3.49 16.07 -8.34
N PHE A 215 4.32 15.05 -8.13
CA PHE A 215 3.86 13.66 -8.04
C PHE A 215 3.32 13.32 -6.63
N PHE A 216 2.32 12.44 -6.54
CA PHE A 216 1.59 12.16 -5.30
C PHE A 216 2.08 10.90 -4.56
N CYS A 217 3.30 10.43 -4.82
CA CYS A 217 3.85 9.26 -4.15
C CYS A 217 5.35 9.41 -3.90
N ARG A 218 5.78 9.33 -2.64
CA ARG A 218 7.16 9.62 -2.22
C ARG A 218 8.12 8.44 -2.33
N ASN A 219 7.58 7.23 -2.20
CA ASN A 219 8.29 5.96 -2.11
C ASN A 219 8.25 5.12 -3.40
N SER A 220 7.56 5.60 -4.43
CA SER A 220 7.46 4.93 -5.73
C SER A 220 7.25 5.98 -6.82
N ALA A 221 7.60 5.62 -8.04
CA ALA A 221 7.33 6.41 -9.23
C ALA A 221 6.16 5.85 -10.05
N GLU A 222 5.42 4.87 -9.55
CA GLU A 222 4.33 4.23 -10.31
C GLU A 222 3.12 5.16 -10.46
N TRP A 223 2.69 5.43 -11.69
CA TRP A 223 1.63 6.39 -11.99
C TRP A 223 0.31 6.08 -11.28
N TYR A 224 -0.07 4.80 -11.20
CA TYR A 224 -1.35 4.39 -10.62
C TYR A 224 -1.52 4.91 -9.17
N ARG A 225 -0.42 5.06 -8.44
CA ARG A 225 -0.39 5.55 -7.06
C ARG A 225 -0.84 7.01 -6.94
N SER A 226 -0.67 7.80 -7.99
CA SER A 226 -1.15 9.18 -8.01
C SER A 226 -2.63 9.30 -8.42
N SER A 227 -3.23 8.24 -8.99
CA SER A 227 -4.57 8.33 -9.58
C SER A 227 -5.68 8.66 -8.57
N TYR A 228 -5.64 8.07 -7.37
CA TYR A 228 -6.66 8.28 -6.34
C TYR A 228 -6.53 9.64 -5.66
N PRO A 229 -5.32 10.09 -5.23
CA PRO A 229 -5.10 11.48 -4.83
C PRO A 229 -5.64 12.51 -5.83
N ILE A 230 -5.31 12.35 -7.11
CA ILE A 230 -5.73 13.27 -8.18
C ILE A 230 -7.26 13.31 -8.28
N ARG A 231 -7.93 12.16 -8.35
CA ARG A 231 -9.39 12.11 -8.48
C ARG A 231 -10.09 12.70 -7.26
N THR A 232 -9.58 12.47 -6.06
CA THR A 232 -10.07 13.12 -4.83
C THR A 232 -9.90 14.63 -4.86
N LEU A 233 -8.76 15.14 -5.34
CA LEU A 233 -8.56 16.60 -5.48
C LEU A 233 -9.48 17.21 -6.54
N LEU A 234 -9.73 16.52 -7.66
CA LEU A 234 -10.68 16.98 -8.69
C LEU A 234 -12.11 17.01 -8.15
N ALA A 235 -12.54 15.99 -7.40
CA ALA A 235 -13.84 16.00 -6.73
C ALA A 235 -13.91 17.10 -5.65
N GLY A 236 -12.84 17.27 -4.87
CA GLY A 236 -12.71 18.37 -3.90
C GLY A 236 -12.80 19.75 -4.58
N TYR A 237 -12.21 19.92 -5.75
CA TYR A 237 -12.34 21.16 -6.52
C TYR A 237 -13.80 21.43 -6.92
N ASP A 238 -14.52 20.42 -7.40
CA ASP A 238 -15.94 20.53 -7.76
C ASP A 238 -16.83 20.87 -6.55
N ILE A 239 -16.46 20.39 -5.36
CA ILE A 239 -17.23 20.58 -4.13
C ILE A 239 -16.93 21.90 -3.41
N PHE A 240 -15.67 22.37 -3.46
CA PHE A 240 -15.18 23.51 -2.68
C PHE A 240 -14.74 24.72 -3.51
N GLY A 241 -14.54 24.57 -4.82
CA GLY A 241 -14.07 25.64 -5.72
C GLY A 241 -12.63 26.10 -5.47
N ARG A 242 -11.84 25.36 -4.68
CA ARG A 242 -10.47 25.75 -4.31
C ARG A 242 -9.49 25.45 -5.45
N LYS A 243 -9.02 26.50 -6.14
CA LYS A 243 -8.08 26.38 -7.27
C LYS A 243 -6.83 25.57 -6.95
N ALA A 244 -6.31 25.65 -5.73
CA ALA A 244 -5.14 24.87 -5.30
C ALA A 244 -5.29 23.36 -5.52
N TYR A 245 -6.51 22.81 -5.43
CA TYR A 245 -6.77 21.39 -5.69
C TYR A 245 -6.68 21.06 -7.18
N LEU A 246 -7.31 21.87 -8.03
CA LEU A 246 -7.24 21.73 -9.48
C LEU A 246 -5.80 21.92 -9.99
N ASP A 247 -5.10 22.92 -9.47
CA ASP A 247 -3.72 23.22 -9.84
C ASP A 247 -2.79 22.05 -9.48
N ALA A 248 -2.92 21.50 -8.26
CA ALA A 248 -2.15 20.34 -7.84
C ALA A 248 -2.41 19.11 -8.71
N ALA A 249 -3.67 18.84 -9.07
CA ALA A 249 -4.04 17.75 -9.97
C ALA A 249 -3.47 17.95 -11.39
N THR A 250 -3.69 19.13 -11.97
CA THR A 250 -3.32 19.43 -13.37
C THR A 250 -1.82 19.53 -13.58
N VAL A 251 -1.02 19.99 -12.61
CA VAL A 251 0.45 19.94 -12.70
C VAL A 251 0.96 18.51 -12.95
N CYS A 252 0.36 17.52 -12.29
CA CYS A 252 0.71 16.12 -12.48
C CYS A 252 0.20 15.57 -13.82
N LEU A 253 -1.04 15.90 -14.20
CA LEU A 253 -1.65 15.46 -15.47
C LEU A 253 -0.98 16.08 -16.71
N ASP A 254 -0.53 17.34 -16.62
CA ASP A 254 0.24 18.00 -17.67
C ASP A 254 1.56 17.26 -17.92
N LYS A 255 2.22 16.78 -16.87
CA LYS A 255 3.41 15.92 -17.01
C LYS A 255 3.07 14.57 -17.64
N LEU A 256 1.98 13.93 -17.20
CA LEU A 256 1.52 12.66 -17.76
C LEU A 256 1.36 12.75 -19.29
N VAL A 257 0.69 13.77 -19.81
CA VAL A 257 0.48 13.91 -21.27
C VAL A 257 1.80 14.12 -22.03
N THR A 258 2.78 14.82 -21.44
CA THR A 258 4.11 14.96 -22.06
C THR A 258 4.94 13.68 -22.06
N GLU A 259 4.60 12.71 -21.21
CA GLU A 259 5.27 11.41 -21.13
C GLU A 259 4.63 10.32 -22.01
N GLN A 260 3.59 10.64 -22.79
CA GLN A 260 2.96 9.67 -23.69
C GLN A 260 3.95 9.22 -24.78
N LEU A 261 4.16 7.91 -24.87
CA LEU A 261 5.12 7.29 -25.77
C LEU A 261 4.64 7.34 -27.24
N PRO A 262 5.54 7.16 -28.23
CA PRO A 262 5.15 7.16 -29.63
C PRO A 262 4.09 6.12 -29.99
N ASN A 263 4.11 4.95 -29.35
CA ASN A 263 3.09 3.89 -29.49
C ASN A 263 1.81 4.15 -28.68
N ALA A 264 1.56 5.41 -28.28
CA ALA A 264 0.45 5.89 -27.47
C ALA A 264 0.34 5.37 -26.03
N ALA A 265 1.20 4.42 -25.64
CA ALA A 265 1.26 3.92 -24.28
C ALA A 265 1.80 4.96 -23.30
N TRP A 266 1.64 4.67 -22.02
CA TRP A 266 2.53 5.16 -20.98
C TRP A 266 3.25 3.98 -20.39
N SER A 267 4.48 4.19 -19.93
CA SER A 267 5.07 3.22 -19.02
C SER A 267 4.43 3.31 -17.64
N SER A 268 4.53 2.25 -16.84
CA SER A 268 4.04 2.27 -15.45
C SER A 268 4.68 3.35 -14.57
N GLY A 269 5.95 3.69 -14.82
CA GLY A 269 6.70 4.68 -14.04
C GLY A 269 6.67 6.11 -14.60
N PHE A 270 6.45 7.08 -13.71
CA PHE A 270 6.74 8.50 -13.87
C PHE A 270 8.25 8.74 -13.95
N ARG A 271 8.70 9.53 -14.93
CA ARG A 271 10.13 9.84 -15.10
C ARG A 271 10.46 11.31 -14.98
N ASN A 272 9.45 12.17 -14.85
CA ASN A 272 9.61 13.61 -14.77
C ASN A 272 10.39 14.19 -15.96
N LYS A 273 10.24 13.58 -17.14
CA LYS A 273 10.97 13.96 -18.36
C LYS A 273 10.08 13.74 -19.60
N PRO A 274 9.66 14.81 -20.30
CA PRO A 274 8.88 14.71 -21.53
C PRO A 274 9.49 13.76 -22.56
N VAL A 275 8.67 13.07 -23.35
CA VAL A 275 9.15 12.18 -24.43
C VAL A 275 9.94 12.96 -25.49
N ALA A 276 9.58 14.21 -25.76
CA ALA A 276 10.29 15.08 -26.70
C ALA A 276 11.75 15.39 -26.29
N GLU A 277 12.09 15.23 -25.01
CA GLU A 277 13.43 15.48 -24.48
C GLU A 277 14.24 14.18 -24.29
N ARG A 278 13.68 13.03 -24.67
CA ARG A 278 14.33 11.72 -24.49
C ARG A 278 15.12 11.31 -25.73
N THR A 279 16.20 10.59 -25.48
CA THR A 279 16.97 9.92 -26.54
C THR A 279 16.17 8.75 -27.11
N GLU A 280 16.51 8.33 -28.33
CA GLU A 280 15.89 7.16 -28.96
C GLU A 280 16.05 5.89 -28.11
N ALA A 281 17.20 5.72 -27.45
CA ALA A 281 17.44 4.59 -26.54
C ALA A 281 16.55 4.63 -25.29
N GLU A 282 16.33 5.81 -24.70
CA GLU A 282 15.41 5.98 -23.56
C GLU A 282 13.96 5.68 -23.96
N ILE A 283 13.54 6.11 -25.15
CA ILE A 283 12.20 5.84 -25.69
C ILE A 283 12.06 4.34 -25.96
N HIS A 284 13.03 3.72 -26.64
CA HIS A 284 13.03 2.30 -26.92
C HIS A 284 12.89 1.48 -25.63
N LYS A 285 13.72 1.77 -24.61
CA LYS A 285 13.64 1.12 -23.29
C LYS A 285 12.27 1.31 -22.61
N ALA A 286 11.65 2.47 -22.76
CA ALA A 286 10.33 2.73 -22.17
C ALA A 286 9.21 1.95 -22.88
N VAL A 287 9.26 1.87 -24.22
CA VAL A 287 8.30 1.13 -25.05
C VAL A 287 8.42 -0.38 -24.86
N THR A 288 9.65 -0.89 -24.77
CA THR A 288 9.92 -2.33 -24.57
C THR A 288 9.92 -2.77 -23.12
N GLY A 289 9.74 -1.86 -22.17
CA GLY A 289 9.66 -2.14 -20.74
C GLY A 289 8.24 -2.46 -20.25
N THR A 290 7.88 -1.95 -19.08
CA THR A 290 6.53 -2.10 -18.51
C THR A 290 5.63 -0.96 -18.97
N THR A 291 4.64 -1.29 -19.80
CA THR A 291 3.56 -0.42 -20.29
C THR A 291 2.20 -1.02 -19.94
N ASN A 292 2.12 -1.64 -18.75
CA ASN A 292 1.02 -2.50 -18.37
C ASN A 292 -0.32 -1.75 -18.26
N THR A 293 -1.40 -2.42 -18.64
CA THR A 293 -2.74 -1.82 -18.73
C THR A 293 -3.37 -1.59 -17.36
N ALA A 294 -3.07 -2.39 -16.34
CA ALA A 294 -3.63 -2.19 -15.00
C ALA A 294 -3.25 -0.83 -14.40
N ASP A 295 -1.95 -0.51 -14.38
CA ASP A 295 -1.44 0.72 -13.78
C ASP A 295 -1.88 1.94 -14.60
N VAL A 296 -1.76 1.81 -15.92
CA VAL A 296 -1.99 2.93 -16.84
C VAL A 296 -3.49 3.26 -16.93
N GLY A 297 -4.38 2.27 -16.85
CA GLY A 297 -5.84 2.49 -16.83
C GLY A 297 -6.30 3.35 -15.65
N CYS A 298 -5.67 3.20 -14.48
CA CYS A 298 -5.95 4.02 -13.31
C CYS A 298 -5.63 5.51 -13.57
N ILE A 299 -4.41 5.79 -14.04
CA ILE A 299 -3.95 7.17 -14.20
C ILE A 299 -4.57 7.84 -15.43
N SER A 300 -4.80 7.11 -16.52
CA SER A 300 -5.38 7.64 -17.75
C SER A 300 -6.80 8.16 -17.52
N THR A 301 -7.57 7.48 -16.67
CA THR A 301 -8.91 7.89 -16.24
C THR A 301 -8.91 9.31 -15.65
N CYS A 302 -7.84 9.73 -14.99
CA CYS A 302 -7.75 11.07 -14.40
C CYS A 302 -7.81 12.19 -15.45
N LEU A 303 -7.39 11.93 -16.69
CA LEU A 303 -7.52 12.87 -17.81
C LEU A 303 -8.99 13.12 -18.16
N ALA A 304 -9.84 12.09 -18.11
CA ALA A 304 -11.28 12.23 -18.31
C ALA A 304 -11.96 12.91 -17.12
N VAL A 305 -11.60 12.54 -15.89
CA VAL A 305 -12.16 13.16 -14.68
C VAL A 305 -11.81 14.65 -14.60
N ALA A 306 -10.65 15.08 -15.08
CA ALA A 306 -10.26 16.50 -15.12
C ALA A 306 -11.01 17.30 -16.20
N TYR A 307 -11.58 16.64 -17.21
CA TYR A 307 -12.13 17.27 -18.41
C TYR A 307 -13.17 18.39 -18.16
N PRO A 308 -14.11 18.26 -17.19
CA PRO A 308 -15.10 19.31 -16.93
C PRO A 308 -14.50 20.59 -16.30
N TYR A 309 -13.29 20.50 -15.75
CA TYR A 309 -12.72 21.54 -14.88
C TYR A 309 -11.62 22.37 -15.54
N VAL A 310 -11.05 21.88 -16.63
CA VAL A 310 -9.89 22.49 -17.30
C VAL A 310 -10.30 23.37 -18.49
N ASP A 311 -9.39 24.25 -18.90
CA ASP A 311 -9.56 25.07 -20.10
C ASP A 311 -9.60 24.25 -21.40
N ASP A 312 -10.03 24.88 -22.50
CA ASP A 312 -10.25 24.18 -23.77
C ASP A 312 -8.96 23.62 -24.40
N ALA A 313 -7.81 24.25 -24.13
CA ALA A 313 -6.52 23.74 -24.59
C ALA A 313 -6.19 22.42 -23.89
N ARG A 314 -6.32 22.36 -22.56
CA ARG A 314 -6.17 21.13 -21.79
C ARG A 314 -7.22 20.09 -22.14
N LYS A 315 -8.49 20.45 -22.31
CA LYS A 315 -9.54 19.52 -22.76
C LYS A 315 -9.14 18.81 -24.04
N LYS A 316 -8.66 19.57 -25.04
CA LYS A 316 -8.20 19.01 -26.32
C LYS A 316 -7.00 18.07 -26.11
N THR A 317 -6.00 18.51 -25.37
CA THR A 317 -4.78 17.72 -25.11
C THR A 317 -5.08 16.43 -24.35
N TYR A 318 -5.81 16.51 -23.24
CA TYR A 318 -6.14 15.38 -22.37
C TYR A 318 -7.00 14.36 -23.09
N ARG A 319 -8.06 14.81 -23.78
CA ARG A 319 -8.93 13.93 -24.57
C ARG A 319 -8.14 13.26 -25.69
N ASN A 320 -7.29 13.98 -26.41
CA ASN A 320 -6.48 13.38 -27.48
C ASN A 320 -5.52 12.34 -26.93
N ALA A 321 -4.80 12.62 -25.84
CA ALA A 321 -3.89 11.65 -25.23
C ALA A 321 -4.65 10.39 -24.78
N LEU A 322 -5.79 10.54 -24.12
CA LEU A 322 -6.62 9.41 -23.68
C LEU A 322 -7.18 8.60 -24.87
N LYS A 323 -7.63 9.27 -25.93
CA LYS A 323 -8.09 8.59 -27.16
C LYS A 323 -6.97 7.78 -27.81
N ARG A 324 -5.78 8.37 -27.99
CA ARG A 324 -4.62 7.67 -28.54
C ARG A 324 -4.31 6.43 -27.73
N TYR A 325 -4.24 6.56 -26.40
CA TYR A 325 -4.02 5.41 -25.53
C TYR A 325 -5.10 4.33 -25.71
N ALA A 326 -6.38 4.71 -25.69
CA ALA A 326 -7.48 3.78 -25.82
C ALA A 326 -7.46 3.04 -27.17
N GLU A 327 -7.28 3.76 -28.28
CA GLU A 327 -7.44 3.25 -29.64
C GLU A 327 -6.17 2.61 -30.20
N GLU A 328 -5.01 3.22 -30.00
CA GLU A 328 -3.74 2.78 -30.58
C GLU A 328 -2.99 1.78 -29.68
N TYR A 329 -3.32 1.73 -28.39
CA TYR A 329 -2.62 0.87 -27.43
C TYR A 329 -3.54 -0.09 -26.65
N ALA A 330 -4.46 0.42 -25.83
CA ALA A 330 -5.15 -0.38 -24.83
C ALA A 330 -6.15 -1.38 -25.42
N ALA A 331 -6.92 -0.99 -26.45
CA ALA A 331 -7.99 -1.83 -27.00
C ALA A 331 -7.50 -3.19 -27.53
N GLN A 332 -6.26 -3.28 -28.00
CA GLN A 332 -5.69 -4.54 -28.51
C GLN A 332 -5.51 -5.62 -27.43
N TRP A 333 -5.52 -5.21 -26.15
CA TRP A 333 -5.32 -6.10 -25.01
C TRP A 333 -6.64 -6.66 -24.44
N GLN A 334 -7.79 -6.29 -25.01
CA GLN A 334 -9.06 -6.92 -24.65
C GLN A 334 -9.21 -8.26 -25.40
N LEU A 335 -9.43 -9.32 -24.64
CA LEU A 335 -9.66 -10.66 -25.16
C LEU A 335 -11.11 -10.85 -25.63
N PRO A 336 -11.40 -11.87 -26.46
CA PRO A 336 -12.77 -12.18 -26.87
C PRO A 336 -13.75 -12.43 -25.72
N SER A 337 -13.25 -12.87 -24.56
CA SER A 337 -14.04 -13.03 -23.33
C SER A 337 -14.50 -11.70 -22.71
N GLY A 338 -13.98 -10.56 -23.17
CA GLY A 338 -14.21 -9.23 -22.60
C GLY A 338 -13.17 -8.83 -21.54
N GLY A 339 -12.45 -9.79 -20.96
CA GLY A 339 -11.35 -9.53 -20.02
C GLY A 339 -10.15 -8.88 -20.71
N PHE A 340 -9.42 -8.04 -19.99
CA PHE A 340 -8.16 -7.46 -20.47
C PHE A 340 -6.97 -8.27 -19.95
N THR A 341 -5.94 -8.45 -20.78
CA THR A 341 -4.62 -8.84 -20.26
C THR A 341 -3.94 -7.63 -19.62
N ASN A 342 -2.85 -7.86 -18.88
CA ASN A 342 -2.06 -6.78 -18.28
C ASN A 342 -1.18 -6.04 -19.32
N GLY A 343 -1.30 -6.34 -20.62
CA GLY A 343 -0.43 -5.77 -21.65
C GLY A 343 1.03 -6.17 -21.48
N ARG A 344 1.96 -5.26 -21.80
CA ARG A 344 3.39 -5.53 -21.67
C ARG A 344 3.89 -5.25 -20.24
N TRP A 345 4.37 -6.29 -19.56
CA TRP A 345 4.91 -6.22 -18.21
C TRP A 345 6.31 -6.84 -18.16
N ALA A 346 7.28 -6.10 -17.60
CA ALA A 346 8.68 -6.51 -17.54
C ALA A 346 9.25 -6.95 -18.91
N GLY A 347 8.82 -6.27 -19.98
CA GLY A 347 9.22 -6.51 -21.36
C GLY A 347 8.58 -7.71 -22.05
N ARG A 348 7.61 -8.34 -21.39
CA ARG A 348 6.89 -9.52 -21.91
C ARG A 348 5.41 -9.22 -22.05
N ASP A 349 4.77 -9.80 -23.05
CA ASP A 349 3.34 -9.61 -23.31
C ASP A 349 2.56 -10.63 -22.49
N MET A 350 1.68 -10.14 -21.61
CA MET A 350 0.81 -10.99 -20.82
C MET A 350 -0.37 -11.43 -21.70
N THR A 351 -0.70 -12.72 -21.64
CA THR A 351 -1.64 -13.36 -22.57
C THR A 351 -2.95 -13.77 -21.92
N THR A 352 -2.98 -13.92 -20.60
CA THR A 352 -4.19 -14.29 -19.85
C THR A 352 -5.01 -13.06 -19.42
N PRO A 353 -6.33 -13.22 -19.21
CA PRO A 353 -7.12 -12.22 -18.52
C PRO A 353 -6.55 -11.89 -17.15
N TYR A 354 -6.56 -10.61 -16.78
CA TYR A 354 -6.18 -10.11 -15.47
C TYR A 354 -7.31 -9.25 -14.89
N SER A 355 -7.83 -9.60 -13.71
CA SER A 355 -9.02 -8.92 -13.15
C SER A 355 -8.80 -7.43 -12.89
N VAL A 356 -7.62 -7.04 -12.41
CA VAL A 356 -7.31 -5.61 -12.15
C VAL A 356 -7.16 -4.83 -13.44
N ALA A 357 -6.48 -5.37 -14.46
CA ALA A 357 -6.44 -4.72 -15.78
C ALA A 357 -7.85 -4.57 -16.36
N THR A 358 -8.69 -5.59 -16.22
CA THR A 358 -10.07 -5.54 -16.71
C THR A 358 -10.89 -4.45 -16.01
N GLY A 359 -10.79 -4.34 -14.68
CA GLY A 359 -11.47 -3.30 -13.92
C GLY A 359 -11.00 -1.88 -14.25
N THR A 360 -9.69 -1.67 -14.28
CA THR A 360 -9.10 -0.35 -14.53
C THR A 360 -9.28 0.10 -15.98
N GLN A 361 -9.22 -0.81 -16.96
CA GLN A 361 -9.52 -0.49 -18.35
C GLN A 361 -11.01 -0.29 -18.58
N GLY A 362 -11.89 -1.11 -17.99
CA GLY A 362 -13.34 -0.89 -18.05
C GLY A 362 -13.71 0.52 -17.57
N MET A 363 -13.14 0.95 -16.44
CA MET A 363 -13.25 2.34 -15.97
C MET A 363 -12.70 3.35 -16.97
N SER A 364 -11.47 3.16 -17.47
CA SER A 364 -10.82 4.11 -18.39
C SER A 364 -11.63 4.31 -19.67
N PHE A 365 -12.10 3.23 -20.30
CA PHE A 365 -12.95 3.29 -21.49
C PHE A 365 -14.32 3.90 -21.21
N CYS A 366 -14.95 3.57 -20.06
CA CYS A 366 -16.22 4.18 -19.68
C CYS A 366 -16.08 5.69 -19.41
N SER A 367 -14.98 6.12 -18.79
CA SER A 367 -14.68 7.53 -18.56
C SER A 367 -14.42 8.29 -19.87
N LEU A 368 -13.80 7.64 -20.86
CA LEU A 368 -13.63 8.20 -22.19
C LEU A 368 -14.98 8.33 -22.92
N TYR A 369 -15.88 7.35 -22.79
CA TYR A 369 -17.26 7.49 -23.25
C TYR A 369 -17.96 8.68 -22.60
N ALA A 370 -17.82 8.84 -21.28
CA ALA A 370 -18.44 9.94 -20.54
C ALA A 370 -18.07 11.32 -21.11
N ILE A 371 -16.83 11.48 -21.60
CA ILE A 371 -16.35 12.76 -22.15
C ILE A 371 -16.44 12.92 -23.68
N THR A 372 -16.80 11.85 -24.41
CA THR A 372 -16.86 11.86 -25.89
C THR A 372 -18.22 11.53 -26.47
N GLY A 373 -19.06 10.80 -25.72
CA GLY A 373 -20.31 10.23 -26.23
C GLY A 373 -20.13 9.10 -27.25
N ASP A 374 -18.92 8.68 -27.59
CA ASP A 374 -18.66 7.64 -28.60
C ASP A 374 -18.93 6.24 -28.04
N ARG A 375 -20.02 5.63 -28.50
CA ARG A 375 -20.57 4.37 -27.97
C ARG A 375 -19.58 3.21 -27.98
N LYS A 376 -18.61 3.20 -28.90
CA LYS A 376 -17.62 2.11 -29.01
C LYS A 376 -16.81 1.93 -27.72
N TYR A 377 -16.54 3.02 -26.98
CA TYR A 377 -15.81 2.94 -25.73
C TYR A 377 -16.67 2.35 -24.61
N LEU A 378 -17.97 2.69 -24.58
CA LEU A 378 -18.91 2.08 -23.63
C LEU A 378 -19.07 0.59 -23.90
N GLU A 379 -19.12 0.16 -25.17
CA GLU A 379 -19.21 -1.27 -25.52
C GLU A 379 -17.98 -2.07 -25.04
N ILE A 380 -16.77 -1.49 -25.14
CA ILE A 380 -15.55 -2.09 -24.58
C ILE A 380 -15.68 -2.25 -23.06
N ALA A 381 -16.15 -1.21 -22.36
CA ALA A 381 -16.33 -1.21 -20.92
C ALA A 381 -17.44 -2.19 -20.46
N GLU A 382 -18.54 -2.30 -21.20
CA GLU A 382 -19.63 -3.25 -20.95
C GLU A 382 -19.16 -4.70 -21.09
N ARG A 383 -18.28 -5.01 -22.06
CA ARG A 383 -17.66 -6.34 -22.17
C ARG A 383 -16.72 -6.65 -21.00
N ALA A 384 -15.89 -5.69 -20.59
CA ALA A 384 -15.03 -5.84 -19.41
C ALA A 384 -15.85 -6.07 -18.14
N THR A 385 -16.96 -5.34 -17.98
CA THR A 385 -17.88 -5.50 -16.86
C THR A 385 -18.56 -6.87 -16.88
N ASN A 386 -19.02 -7.33 -18.05
CA ASN A 386 -19.60 -8.67 -18.17
C ASN A 386 -18.62 -9.77 -17.75
N PHE A 387 -17.36 -9.69 -18.21
CA PHE A 387 -16.31 -10.62 -17.79
C PHE A 387 -16.15 -10.63 -16.27
N LEU A 388 -16.07 -9.48 -15.62
CA LEU A 388 -15.94 -9.42 -14.16
C LEU A 388 -17.15 -10.05 -13.45
N LEU A 389 -18.37 -9.79 -13.94
CA LEU A 389 -19.61 -10.31 -13.35
C LEU A 389 -19.80 -11.82 -13.58
N ASP A 390 -19.21 -12.39 -14.63
CA ASP A 390 -19.23 -13.85 -14.88
C ASP A 390 -18.30 -14.63 -13.94
N ASN A 391 -17.39 -13.94 -13.25
CA ASN A 391 -16.35 -14.54 -12.42
C ASN A 391 -16.61 -14.22 -10.93
N TRP A 392 -17.78 -14.67 -10.44
CA TRP A 392 -18.23 -14.49 -9.06
C TRP A 392 -18.85 -15.77 -8.51
N GLN A 393 -18.53 -16.09 -7.26
CA GLN A 393 -19.11 -17.21 -6.55
C GLN A 393 -20.49 -16.87 -5.97
N GLU A 394 -21.29 -17.90 -5.70
CA GLU A 394 -22.61 -17.74 -5.07
C GLU A 394 -22.53 -17.18 -3.65
N ASP A 395 -21.43 -17.46 -2.93
CA ASP A 395 -21.19 -16.97 -1.57
C ASP A 395 -20.89 -15.46 -1.50
N GLY A 396 -20.66 -14.82 -2.65
CA GLY A 396 -20.39 -13.39 -2.76
C GLY A 396 -18.92 -13.04 -3.03
N ARG A 397 -18.00 -14.00 -3.14
CA ARG A 397 -16.59 -13.72 -3.43
C ARG A 397 -16.29 -13.70 -4.94
N PRO A 398 -15.54 -12.72 -5.46
CA PRO A 398 -15.07 -12.74 -6.84
C PRO A 398 -13.93 -13.72 -7.05
N ILE A 399 -13.83 -14.23 -8.27
CA ILE A 399 -12.72 -15.04 -8.76
C ILE A 399 -11.64 -14.10 -9.31
N HIS A 400 -10.43 -14.20 -8.77
CA HIS A 400 -9.28 -13.44 -9.23
C HIS A 400 -8.56 -14.18 -10.36
N HIS A 401 -8.39 -13.49 -11.47
CA HIS A 401 -7.54 -13.94 -12.56
C HIS A 401 -6.20 -13.22 -12.46
N HIS A 402 -5.10 -13.96 -12.37
CA HIS A 402 -3.74 -13.42 -12.36
C HIS A 402 -3.21 -13.12 -13.76
N HIS A 403 -2.31 -12.15 -13.88
CA HIS A 403 -1.58 -11.93 -15.12
C HIS A 403 -0.49 -13.00 -15.29
N SER A 404 -0.48 -13.65 -16.44
CA SER A 404 0.50 -14.68 -16.79
C SER A 404 1.02 -14.49 -18.21
N GLU A 405 2.24 -14.94 -18.44
CA GLU A 405 2.84 -15.10 -19.77
C GLU A 405 2.38 -16.39 -20.45
N ASP A 406 2.14 -17.42 -19.64
CA ASP A 406 1.64 -18.71 -20.10
C ASP A 406 0.12 -18.63 -20.29
N THR A 407 -0.40 -19.34 -21.28
CA THR A 407 -1.85 -19.42 -21.54
C THR A 407 -2.59 -20.18 -20.43
N THR A 408 -1.86 -20.82 -19.51
CA THR A 408 -2.42 -21.40 -18.29
C THR A 408 -2.81 -20.31 -17.30
N GLN A 409 -4.07 -20.37 -16.87
CA GLN A 409 -4.61 -19.40 -15.94
C GLN A 409 -4.54 -19.93 -14.51
N VAL A 410 -3.90 -19.15 -13.63
CA VAL A 410 -4.00 -19.33 -12.19
C VAL A 410 -5.21 -18.55 -11.71
N LEU A 411 -6.18 -19.29 -11.17
CA LEU A 411 -7.41 -18.74 -10.60
C LEU A 411 -7.31 -18.84 -9.08
N ASP A 412 -7.43 -17.70 -8.42
CA ASP A 412 -7.53 -17.66 -6.98
C ASP A 412 -8.92 -17.24 -6.57
N LEU A 413 -9.50 -17.95 -5.61
CA LEU A 413 -10.64 -17.43 -4.87
C LEU A 413 -10.10 -16.30 -4.01
N THR A 414 -10.67 -15.10 -4.18
CA THR A 414 -10.24 -14.00 -3.32
C THR A 414 -10.65 -14.31 -1.90
N GLU A 415 -9.72 -14.20 -0.96
CA GLU A 415 -10.05 -14.34 0.45
C GLU A 415 -11.12 -13.33 0.84
N ALA A 416 -12.03 -13.78 1.70
CA ALA A 416 -13.13 -12.95 2.22
C ALA A 416 -12.64 -11.65 2.88
N GLU A 417 -11.36 -11.60 3.28
CA GLU A 417 -10.73 -10.50 3.98
C GLU A 417 -9.85 -9.63 3.06
N ASP A 418 -9.50 -10.07 1.83
CA ASP A 418 -8.66 -9.29 0.90
C ASP A 418 -9.46 -8.24 0.12
N GLN A 419 -10.08 -7.32 0.85
CA GLN A 419 -10.92 -6.26 0.28
C GLN A 419 -10.13 -5.22 -0.49
N GLY A 420 -8.82 -5.12 -0.24
CA GLY A 420 -7.98 -4.14 -0.90
C GLY A 420 -7.84 -4.41 -2.40
N ASN A 421 -7.55 -5.65 -2.81
CA ASN A 421 -7.35 -5.97 -4.22
C ASN A 421 -8.66 -5.98 -5.04
N LEU A 422 -9.81 -6.06 -4.39
CA LEU A 422 -11.13 -6.14 -5.02
C LEU A 422 -11.63 -4.80 -5.57
N PHE A 423 -11.23 -3.67 -4.97
CA PHE A 423 -11.78 -2.37 -5.32
C PHE A 423 -11.67 -2.05 -6.82
N TYR A 424 -10.58 -2.46 -7.47
CA TYR A 424 -10.38 -2.22 -8.90
C TYR A 424 -11.47 -2.83 -9.79
N TYR A 425 -12.11 -3.92 -9.37
CA TYR A 425 -13.13 -4.59 -10.17
C TYR A 425 -14.41 -3.75 -10.11
N HIS A 426 -14.70 -3.25 -8.92
CA HIS A 426 -15.82 -2.36 -8.67
C HIS A 426 -15.68 -1.03 -9.43
N GLU A 427 -14.46 -0.56 -9.73
CA GLU A 427 -14.30 0.64 -10.56
C GLU A 427 -14.99 0.50 -11.92
N ALA A 428 -14.70 -0.55 -12.70
CA ALA A 428 -15.40 -0.77 -13.97
C ALA A 428 -16.91 -0.90 -13.77
N ILE A 429 -17.32 -1.75 -12.81
CA ILE A 429 -18.73 -2.09 -12.62
C ILE A 429 -19.56 -0.85 -12.23
N LEU A 430 -19.06 -0.02 -11.31
CA LEU A 430 -19.74 1.20 -10.87
C LEU A 430 -19.78 2.27 -11.97
N TRP A 431 -18.68 2.46 -12.72
CA TRP A 431 -18.70 3.36 -13.88
C TRP A 431 -19.72 2.91 -14.93
N VAL A 432 -19.71 1.62 -15.29
CA VAL A 432 -20.65 1.07 -16.27
C VAL A 432 -22.08 1.11 -15.76
N TRP A 433 -22.33 0.80 -14.48
CA TRP A 433 -23.65 0.92 -13.85
C TRP A 433 -24.30 2.28 -14.11
N HIS A 434 -23.53 3.36 -13.95
CA HIS A 434 -24.03 4.70 -14.19
C HIS A 434 -24.26 4.99 -15.68
N TRP A 435 -23.35 4.56 -16.56
CA TRP A 435 -23.36 5.03 -17.96
C TRP A 435 -24.06 4.09 -18.95
N THR A 436 -24.24 2.81 -18.60
CA THR A 436 -24.95 1.85 -19.45
C THR A 436 -26.45 2.12 -19.49
N LYS A 437 -27.04 1.83 -20.65
CA LYS A 437 -28.49 1.74 -20.86
C LYS A 437 -28.97 0.30 -21.02
N ASP A 438 -28.06 -0.66 -20.93
CA ASP A 438 -28.39 -2.09 -20.99
C ASP A 438 -29.00 -2.51 -19.65
N GLU A 439 -30.32 -2.68 -19.65
CA GLU A 439 -31.06 -3.08 -18.44
C GLU A 439 -30.79 -4.55 -18.04
N ALA A 440 -30.41 -5.43 -18.97
CA ALA A 440 -30.02 -6.79 -18.64
C ALA A 440 -28.67 -6.81 -17.91
N LEU A 441 -27.72 -5.99 -18.37
CA LEU A 441 -26.43 -5.82 -17.67
C LEU A 441 -26.63 -5.19 -16.29
N LYS A 442 -27.51 -4.18 -16.15
CA LYS A 442 -27.86 -3.62 -14.84
C LYS A 442 -28.43 -4.67 -13.89
N GLU A 443 -29.32 -5.53 -14.38
CA GLU A 443 -29.89 -6.59 -13.55
C GLU A 443 -28.84 -7.62 -13.11
N LYS A 444 -27.90 -7.97 -14.01
CA LYS A 444 -26.74 -8.80 -13.66
C LYS A 444 -25.88 -8.16 -12.56
N ILE A 445 -25.62 -6.85 -12.65
CA ILE A 445 -24.89 -6.08 -11.62
C ILE A 445 -25.63 -6.16 -10.27
N ARG A 446 -26.94 -5.88 -10.24
CA ARG A 446 -27.75 -5.95 -9.00
C ARG A 446 -27.68 -7.34 -8.37
N THR A 447 -27.78 -8.39 -9.19
CA THR A 447 -27.73 -9.78 -8.73
C THR A 447 -26.38 -10.09 -8.08
N VAL A 448 -25.27 -9.80 -8.78
CA VAL A 448 -23.91 -10.05 -8.28
C VAL A 448 -23.64 -9.21 -7.03
N TYR A 449 -24.03 -7.94 -7.01
CA TYR A 449 -23.80 -7.07 -5.85
C TYR A 449 -24.63 -7.47 -4.65
N THR A 450 -25.85 -7.96 -4.84
CA THR A 450 -26.65 -8.52 -3.75
C THR A 450 -25.92 -9.69 -3.10
N ARG A 451 -25.34 -10.60 -3.90
CA ARG A 451 -24.52 -11.70 -3.38
C ARG A 451 -23.23 -11.19 -2.73
N HIS A 452 -22.51 -10.29 -3.39
CA HIS A 452 -21.25 -9.76 -2.88
C HIS A 452 -21.41 -8.99 -1.56
N ILE A 453 -22.53 -8.30 -1.36
CA ILE A 453 -22.76 -7.51 -0.16
C ILE A 453 -23.36 -8.37 0.95
N LYS A 454 -24.39 -9.18 0.63
CA LYS A 454 -25.22 -9.90 1.64
C LYS A 454 -24.98 -11.41 1.69
N GLY A 455 -24.17 -11.96 0.81
CA GLY A 455 -23.85 -13.38 0.75
C GLY A 455 -23.13 -13.87 2.00
N THR A 456 -23.01 -15.19 2.12
CA THR A 456 -22.36 -15.82 3.28
C THR A 456 -20.91 -15.41 3.43
N GLU A 457 -20.22 -15.04 2.36
CA GLU A 457 -18.86 -14.48 2.41
C GLU A 457 -18.85 -13.02 1.91
N GLY A 458 -19.98 -12.32 2.07
CA GLY A 458 -20.19 -10.97 1.58
C GLY A 458 -19.63 -9.86 2.48
N LEU A 459 -19.61 -8.64 1.93
CA LEU A 459 -19.04 -7.45 2.55
C LEU A 459 -19.62 -7.12 3.93
N LEU A 460 -20.92 -7.37 4.17
CA LEU A 460 -21.53 -7.04 5.47
C LEU A 460 -21.07 -7.99 6.58
N ARG A 461 -20.88 -9.28 6.27
CA ARG A 461 -20.52 -10.30 7.26
C ARG A 461 -19.04 -10.22 7.66
N ASN A 462 -18.18 -9.88 6.70
CA ASN A 462 -16.72 -9.90 6.88
C ASN A 462 -16.14 -8.60 7.47
N ARG A 463 -16.96 -7.80 8.17
CA ARG A 463 -16.47 -6.65 8.93
C ARG A 463 -16.18 -7.04 10.37
N GLU A 464 -14.92 -6.91 10.76
CA GLU A 464 -14.48 -6.99 12.15
C GLU A 464 -15.25 -5.98 13.01
N ASN A 465 -15.76 -6.45 14.16
CA ASN A 465 -16.62 -5.70 15.08
C ASN A 465 -17.89 -5.09 14.42
N GLY A 466 -18.25 -5.51 13.21
CA GLY A 466 -19.33 -4.90 12.42
C GLY A 466 -19.04 -3.46 11.98
N VAL A 467 -17.78 -3.02 12.04
CA VAL A 467 -17.33 -1.63 11.79
C VAL A 467 -16.58 -1.51 10.46
N TRP A 468 -15.49 -2.24 10.30
CA TRP A 468 -14.59 -2.18 9.15
C TRP A 468 -14.05 -3.58 8.85
N TRP A 469 -13.42 -3.78 7.69
CA TRP A 469 -12.76 -5.06 7.37
C TRP A 469 -11.44 -5.21 8.12
N SER A 470 -11.05 -6.45 8.38
CA SER A 470 -9.83 -6.78 9.13
C SER A 470 -8.60 -6.07 8.56
N LEU A 471 -7.71 -5.62 9.44
CA LEU A 471 -6.46 -5.01 9.03
C LEU A 471 -5.47 -6.07 8.53
N GLY A 472 -4.87 -5.82 7.38
CA GLY A 472 -3.78 -6.60 6.81
C GLY A 472 -2.57 -5.72 6.52
N ARG A 473 -1.92 -5.97 5.38
CA ARG A 473 -0.76 -5.17 4.94
C ARG A 473 -1.19 -3.75 4.60
N ALA A 474 -0.33 -2.76 4.87
CA ALA A 474 -0.61 -1.34 4.67
C ALA A 474 -1.18 -1.00 3.27
N TRP A 475 -0.70 -1.67 2.22
CA TRP A 475 -1.22 -1.47 0.87
C TRP A 475 -2.67 -1.96 0.68
N GLY A 476 -3.00 -3.12 1.25
CA GLY A 476 -4.37 -3.64 1.25
C GLY A 476 -5.31 -2.71 2.01
N ASN A 477 -4.89 -2.31 3.22
CA ASN A 477 -5.66 -1.41 4.08
C ASN A 477 -5.97 -0.08 3.38
N ALA A 478 -4.99 0.53 2.72
CA ALA A 478 -5.17 1.80 2.00
C ALA A 478 -6.33 1.75 1.00
N LYS A 479 -6.46 0.65 0.25
CA LYS A 479 -7.51 0.48 -0.77
C LYS A 479 -8.90 0.28 -0.18
N THR A 480 -9.00 -0.28 1.03
CA THR A 480 -10.29 -0.45 1.72
C THR A 480 -11.01 0.88 1.94
N GLY A 481 -10.29 2.01 1.97
CA GLY A 481 -10.88 3.35 2.10
C GLY A 481 -11.94 3.70 1.06
N ALA A 482 -11.90 3.07 -0.12
CA ALA A 482 -12.90 3.28 -1.18
C ALA A 482 -13.95 2.16 -1.29
N MET A 483 -13.76 1.02 -0.62
CA MET A 483 -14.73 -0.09 -0.66
C MET A 483 -16.15 0.29 -0.24
N PRO A 484 -16.38 1.22 0.72
CA PRO A 484 -17.75 1.62 1.04
C PRO A 484 -18.48 2.33 -0.11
N LEU A 485 -17.81 2.73 -1.20
CA LEU A 485 -18.49 3.22 -2.42
C LEU A 485 -19.43 2.16 -3.00
N VAL A 486 -19.05 0.88 -2.92
CA VAL A 486 -19.89 -0.24 -3.35
C VAL A 486 -21.19 -0.29 -2.53
N LEU A 487 -21.09 -0.09 -1.22
CA LEU A 487 -22.24 -0.07 -0.31
C LEU A 487 -23.15 1.15 -0.56
N ILE A 488 -22.55 2.32 -0.76
CA ILE A 488 -23.27 3.57 -1.06
C ILE A 488 -24.06 3.44 -2.36
N GLU A 489 -23.41 3.00 -3.44
CA GLU A 489 -24.07 2.89 -4.74
C GLU A 489 -25.15 1.81 -4.73
N TYR A 490 -24.94 0.72 -4.00
CA TYR A 490 -25.95 -0.29 -3.80
C TYR A 490 -27.20 0.26 -3.09
N ASP A 491 -27.05 0.88 -1.90
CA ASP A 491 -28.18 1.44 -1.14
C ASP A 491 -28.93 2.54 -1.91
N ARG A 492 -28.18 3.42 -2.59
CA ARG A 492 -28.77 4.59 -3.24
C ARG A 492 -29.44 4.30 -4.58
N SER A 493 -28.91 3.36 -5.36
CA SER A 493 -29.28 3.23 -6.77
C SER A 493 -29.72 1.82 -7.18
N MET A 494 -29.36 0.79 -6.41
CA MET A 494 -29.64 -0.60 -6.78
C MET A 494 -30.73 -1.23 -5.91
N CYS A 495 -30.72 -0.99 -4.60
CA CYS A 495 -31.63 -1.61 -3.64
C CYS A 495 -31.71 -0.76 -2.36
N ASP A 496 -32.92 -0.39 -1.92
CA ASP A 496 -33.13 0.26 -0.62
C ASP A 496 -32.87 -0.75 0.52
N ALA A 497 -31.73 -0.60 1.21
CA ALA A 497 -31.20 -1.62 2.10
C ALA A 497 -30.75 -1.01 3.45
N PRO A 498 -31.64 -0.95 4.47
CA PRO A 498 -31.35 -0.31 5.75
C PRO A 498 -30.11 -0.83 6.48
N ASP A 499 -29.83 -2.13 6.36
CA ASP A 499 -28.63 -2.79 6.87
C ASP A 499 -27.34 -2.28 6.20
N VAL A 500 -27.40 -2.04 4.89
CA VAL A 500 -26.30 -1.44 4.11
C VAL A 500 -26.13 0.03 4.44
N ARG A 501 -27.23 0.78 4.63
CA ARG A 501 -27.18 2.18 5.04
C ARG A 501 -26.51 2.37 6.39
N GLU A 502 -26.82 1.52 7.36
CA GLU A 502 -26.15 1.53 8.67
C GLU A 502 -24.66 1.19 8.55
N ALA A 503 -24.30 0.23 7.68
CA ALA A 503 -22.90 -0.04 7.39
C ALA A 503 -22.16 1.18 6.81
N VAL A 504 -22.77 1.88 5.84
CA VAL A 504 -22.22 3.12 5.27
C VAL A 504 -22.01 4.17 6.36
N ARG A 505 -22.98 4.33 7.28
CA ARG A 505 -22.85 5.26 8.41
C ARG A 505 -21.62 4.94 9.27
N ARG A 506 -21.42 3.68 9.64
CA ARG A 506 -20.26 3.24 10.44
C ARG A 506 -18.94 3.45 9.70
N CYS A 507 -18.88 3.09 8.42
CA CYS A 507 -17.72 3.35 7.58
C CYS A 507 -17.40 4.85 7.49
N THR A 508 -18.43 5.70 7.46
CA THR A 508 -18.27 7.15 7.44
C THR A 508 -17.67 7.65 8.75
N VAL A 509 -18.16 7.19 9.91
CA VAL A 509 -17.59 7.54 11.22
C VAL A 509 -16.12 7.09 11.31
N PHE A 510 -15.81 5.86 10.86
CA PHE A 510 -14.44 5.34 10.82
C PHE A 510 -13.51 6.25 10.01
N LEU A 511 -13.94 6.68 8.82
CA LEU A 511 -13.12 7.52 7.93
C LEU A 511 -13.11 8.99 8.30
N THR A 512 -13.96 9.45 9.21
CA THR A 512 -14.00 10.86 9.63
C THR A 512 -13.31 11.09 10.96
N HIS A 513 -13.13 10.03 11.77
CA HIS A 513 -12.33 10.09 12.98
C HIS A 513 -10.84 9.87 12.67
N PRO A 514 -9.93 10.80 13.03
CA PRO A 514 -8.52 10.74 12.63
C PRO A 514 -7.80 9.48 13.14
N ASP A 515 -8.06 9.05 14.37
CA ASP A 515 -7.38 7.89 14.96
C ASP A 515 -7.88 6.55 14.41
N PHE A 516 -9.06 6.53 13.78
CA PHE A 516 -9.59 5.35 13.11
C PHE A 516 -9.08 5.31 11.66
N ALA A 517 -9.20 6.42 10.94
CA ALA A 517 -8.74 6.52 9.56
C ALA A 517 -7.21 6.25 9.42
N LYS A 518 -6.39 6.70 10.39
CA LYS A 518 -4.95 6.41 10.43
C LYS A 518 -4.63 4.91 10.44
N ARG A 519 -5.52 4.04 10.97
CA ARG A 519 -5.31 2.58 11.03
C ARG A 519 -5.23 1.95 9.64
N ILE A 520 -5.83 2.58 8.64
CA ILE A 520 -5.72 2.18 7.23
C ILE A 520 -4.75 3.06 6.42
N GLY A 521 -3.93 3.88 7.10
CA GLY A 521 -2.90 4.72 6.50
C GLY A 521 -3.33 6.13 6.12
N VAL A 522 -4.59 6.52 6.33
CA VAL A 522 -5.08 7.86 5.94
C VAL A 522 -4.36 8.95 6.72
N MET A 523 -3.83 9.94 6.00
CA MET A 523 -3.05 11.08 6.52
C MET A 523 -1.87 10.70 7.43
N CYS A 524 -1.38 9.46 7.37
CA CYS A 524 -0.18 9.05 8.08
C CYS A 524 1.06 9.75 7.50
N GLU A 525 2.04 10.10 8.35
CA GLU A 525 3.29 10.75 7.93
C GLU A 525 4.00 9.92 6.85
N PRO A 526 4.13 10.41 5.60
CA PRO A 526 4.64 9.63 4.49
C PRO A 526 6.06 9.07 4.66
N SER A 527 6.87 9.64 5.56
CA SER A 527 8.21 9.09 5.86
C SER A 527 8.21 7.91 6.82
N MET A 528 7.08 7.59 7.46
CA MET A 528 6.95 6.49 8.41
C MET A 528 6.54 5.19 7.70
N PRO A 529 6.86 3.99 8.24
CA PRO A 529 6.52 2.72 7.58
C PRO A 529 5.02 2.54 7.32
N TRP A 530 4.17 2.92 8.28
CA TRP A 530 2.70 2.89 8.12
C TRP A 530 2.17 4.01 7.22
N GLY A 531 2.99 5.03 6.93
CA GLY A 531 2.66 6.13 6.01
C GLY A 531 3.10 5.89 4.57
N LEU A 532 3.74 4.75 4.27
CA LEU A 532 4.24 4.38 2.94
C LEU A 532 3.17 4.44 1.84
N HIS A 533 1.90 4.24 2.21
CA HIS A 533 0.74 4.27 1.31
C HIS A 533 -0.27 5.37 1.66
N SER A 534 0.14 6.36 2.46
CA SER A 534 -0.74 7.39 3.02
C SER A 534 -1.42 8.26 1.98
N MET A 535 -0.69 8.63 0.92
CA MET A 535 -1.25 9.39 -0.20
C MET A 535 -2.40 8.63 -0.85
N GLN A 536 -2.20 7.34 -1.11
CA GLN A 536 -3.19 6.47 -1.72
C GLN A 536 -4.37 6.23 -0.78
N ALA A 537 -4.13 5.90 0.49
CA ALA A 537 -5.16 5.69 1.49
C ALA A 537 -6.07 6.93 1.61
N THR A 538 -5.46 8.11 1.71
CA THR A 538 -6.17 9.40 1.77
C THR A 538 -6.92 9.67 0.47
N GLY A 539 -6.34 9.33 -0.68
CA GLY A 539 -7.00 9.36 -1.98
C GLY A 539 -8.25 8.48 -2.03
N PHE A 540 -8.13 7.19 -1.69
CA PHE A 540 -9.25 6.25 -1.68
C PHE A 540 -10.37 6.68 -0.74
N ALA A 541 -10.04 7.02 0.50
CA ALA A 541 -11.02 7.52 1.48
C ALA A 541 -11.69 8.83 1.01
N GLY A 542 -10.92 9.72 0.36
CA GLY A 542 -11.44 10.95 -0.19
C GLY A 542 -12.49 10.74 -1.29
N LEU A 543 -12.36 9.71 -2.13
CA LEU A 543 -13.38 9.39 -3.13
C LEU A 543 -14.71 9.05 -2.48
N LEU A 544 -14.69 8.25 -1.41
CA LEU A 544 -15.90 7.93 -0.65
C LEU A 544 -16.55 9.20 -0.07
N LEU A 545 -15.76 10.02 0.62
CA LEU A 545 -16.28 11.22 1.26
C LEU A 545 -16.83 12.21 0.22
N ALA A 546 -16.18 12.32 -0.94
CA ALA A 546 -16.69 13.12 -2.05
C ALA A 546 -18.06 12.63 -2.54
N GLU A 547 -18.23 11.32 -2.72
CA GLU A 547 -19.48 10.71 -3.16
C GLU A 547 -20.61 10.83 -2.11
N LEU A 548 -20.25 10.81 -0.82
CA LEU A 548 -21.19 11.11 0.27
C LEU A 548 -21.68 12.56 0.22
N VAL A 549 -20.76 13.51 -0.01
CA VAL A 549 -21.03 14.96 0.00
C VAL A 549 -21.75 15.42 -1.27
N LYS A 550 -21.38 14.90 -2.43
CA LYS A 550 -21.97 15.25 -3.72
C LYS A 550 -22.14 13.99 -4.57
N PRO A 551 -23.29 13.30 -4.48
CA PRO A 551 -23.56 12.10 -5.28
C PRO A 551 -23.38 12.36 -6.77
N GLY A 552 -22.75 11.41 -7.46
CA GLY A 552 -22.39 11.43 -8.86
C GLY A 552 -20.99 11.97 -9.18
N VAL A 553 -20.32 12.64 -8.23
CA VAL A 553 -19.08 13.38 -8.52
C VAL A 553 -17.94 12.48 -9.00
N THR A 554 -17.84 11.27 -8.45
CA THR A 554 -16.79 10.30 -8.76
C THR A 554 -16.94 9.72 -10.17
N PHE A 555 -18.18 9.67 -10.68
CA PHE A 555 -18.56 9.01 -11.94
C PHE A 555 -18.99 10.00 -13.04
N LEU A 556 -18.79 11.30 -12.81
CA LEU A 556 -19.15 12.39 -13.73
C LEU A 556 -20.63 12.44 -14.12
N THR A 557 -21.53 11.88 -13.31
CA THR A 557 -22.95 11.79 -13.71
C THR A 557 -23.64 13.14 -13.74
N GLN A 558 -23.14 14.12 -12.99
CA GLN A 558 -23.62 15.51 -13.01
C GLN A 558 -23.34 16.23 -14.33
N TYR A 559 -22.41 15.73 -15.16
CA TYR A 559 -22.04 16.35 -16.43
C TYR A 559 -22.65 15.68 -17.66
N ARG A 560 -23.55 14.70 -17.47
CA ARG A 560 -24.20 13.98 -18.59
C ARG A 560 -24.85 14.88 -19.63
N ALA A 561 -25.42 16.01 -19.20
CA ALA A 561 -26.08 16.97 -20.07
C ALA A 561 -25.12 18.00 -20.69
N ALA A 562 -23.99 18.28 -20.05
CA ALA A 562 -23.04 19.31 -20.47
C ALA A 562 -21.93 18.78 -21.40
N ILE A 563 -21.72 17.46 -21.43
CA ILE A 563 -20.69 16.81 -22.26
C ILE A 563 -21.28 16.16 -23.53
N ARG A 564 -22.60 16.13 -23.67
CA ARG A 564 -23.29 15.82 -24.93
C ARG A 564 -23.54 17.10 -25.70
#